data_AF-A0A3D9Z1D3-F1
#
_entry.id   AF-A0A3D9Z1D3-F1
#
_cell.length_a   1.000
_cell.length_b   1.000
_cell.length_c   1.000
_cell.angle_alpha   90.00
_cell.angle_beta   90.00
_cell.angle_gamma   90.00
#
_symmetry.space_group_name_H-M   'P 1'
#
loop_
_entity.id
_entity.type
_entity.pdbx_description
1 polymer ?
#
loop_
_entity_poly.entity_id
_entity_poly.type
_entity_poly.pdbx_seq_one_letter_code
_entity_poly.pdbx_strand_id
1 'polypeptide(L)' 'MSLESHLAELERRHDALDRDIAREWCHPSVDEVKLAQLKRRKLHLKDEIAKLRSVETLH' A
#
# COMPACT_ATOMS: atom_id res chain seq x y z
N MET A 1 -7.24 1.72 21.26
CA MET A 1 -8.42 1.60 20.36
C MET A 1 -8.35 2.52 19.14
N SER A 2 -7.16 2.90 18.63
CA SER A 2 -7.05 3.93 17.58
C SER A 2 -5.97 3.61 16.54
N LEU A 3 -4.80 3.12 16.96
CA LEU A 3 -3.69 2.79 16.05
C LEU A 3 -3.90 1.47 15.28
N GLU A 4 -4.36 0.40 15.94
CA GLU A 4 -4.67 -0.87 15.26
C GLU A 4 -5.72 -0.72 14.14
N SER A 5 -6.74 0.11 14.36
CA SER A 5 -7.76 0.37 13.35
C SER A 5 -7.16 1.10 12.14
N HIS A 6 -6.26 2.05 12.37
CA HIS A 6 -5.58 2.78 11.31
C HIS A 6 -4.61 1.88 10.52
N LEU A 7 -3.89 1.00 11.22
CA LEU A 7 -3.02 0.00 10.60
C LEU A 7 -3.83 -0.98 9.73
N ALA A 8 -4.95 -1.48 10.25
CA ALA A 8 -5.85 -2.37 9.50
C ALA A 8 -6.45 -1.67 8.26
N GLU A 9 -6.75 -0.37 8.33
CA GLU A 9 -7.22 0.39 7.18
C GLU A 9 -6.12 0.58 6.12
N LEU A 10 -4.88 0.87 6.55
CA LEU A 10 -3.73 0.97 5.66
C LEU A 10 -3.41 -0.36 4.98
N GLU A 11 -3.46 -1.48 5.71
CA GLU A 11 -3.28 -2.82 5.15
C GLU A 11 -4.36 -3.13 4.10
N ARG A 12 -5.63 -2.80 4.37
CA ARG A 12 -6.71 -2.96 3.37
C ARG A 12 -6.46 -2.13 2.11
N ARG A 13 -5.99 -0.88 2.26
CA ARG A 13 -5.64 -0.02 1.11
C ARG A 13 -4.46 -0.59 0.34
N HIS A 14 -3.46 -1.14 1.03
CA HIS A 14 -2.31 -1.79 0.42
C HIS A 14 -2.74 -3.01 -0.41
N ASP A 15 -3.59 -3.87 0.14
CA ASP A 15 -4.14 -5.03 -0.58
C ASP A 15 -4.96 -4.65 -1.81
N ALA A 16 -5.77 -3.59 -1.72
CA ALA A 16 -6.51 -3.07 -2.87
C ALA A 16 -5.54 -2.61 -3.98
N LEU A 17 -4.50 -1.85 -3.61
CA LEU A 17 -3.47 -1.40 -4.54
C LEU A 17 -2.70 -2.56 -5.17
N ASP A 18 -2.43 -3.62 -4.42
CA ASP A 18 -1.76 -4.81 -4.96
C ASP A 18 -2.62 -5.56 -5.97
N ARG A 19 -3.93 -5.64 -5.74
CA ARG A 19 -4.88 -6.21 -6.69
C ARG A 19 -4.99 -5.38 -7.96
N ASP A 20 -5.02 -4.06 -7.84
CA ASP A 20 -5.04 -3.16 -9.00
C ASP A 20 -3.74 -3.30 -9.81
N ILE A 21 -2.58 -3.32 -9.15
CA ILE A 21 -1.29 -3.60 -9.79
C ILE A 21 -1.34 -4.94 -10.53
N ALA A 22 -1.78 -6.03 -9.87
CA ALA A 22 -1.84 -7.34 -10.50
C ALA A 22 -2.78 -7.38 -11.71
N ARG A 23 -3.90 -6.65 -11.67
CA ARG A 23 -4.82 -6.48 -12.80
C ARG A 23 -4.17 -5.71 -13.95
N GLU A 24 -3.53 -4.58 -13.65
CA GLU A 24 -2.82 -3.79 -14.66
C GLU A 24 -1.70 -4.63 -15.31
N TRP A 25 -0.92 -5.40 -14.53
CA TRP A 25 0.13 -6.31 -15.03
C TRP A 25 -0.40 -7.42 -15.95
N CYS A 26 -1.62 -7.88 -15.72
CA CYS A 26 -2.25 -8.89 -16.57
C CYS A 26 -2.71 -8.31 -17.93
N HIS A 27 -2.75 -6.98 -18.05
CA HIS A 27 -3.19 -6.32 -19.27
C HIS A 27 -2.02 -6.13 -20.25
N PRO A 28 -2.13 -6.54 -21.53
CA PRO A 28 -1.04 -6.43 -22.50
C PRO A 28 -0.68 -4.98 -22.86
N SER A 29 -1.58 -4.03 -22.58
CA SER A 29 -1.32 -2.58 -22.66
C SER A 29 -1.11 -1.99 -21.26
N VAL A 30 -0.25 -2.61 -20.45
CA VAL A 30 0.08 -2.06 -19.14
C VAL A 30 0.74 -0.70 -19.34
N ASP A 31 0.09 0.32 -18.82
CA ASP A 31 0.57 1.70 -18.93
C ASP A 31 1.69 1.86 -17.90
N GLU A 32 2.96 1.85 -18.36
CA GLU A 32 4.13 1.90 -17.47
C GLU A 32 4.07 3.09 -16.51
N VAL A 33 3.46 4.20 -16.94
CA VAL A 33 3.22 5.38 -16.12
C VAL A 33 2.27 5.08 -14.95
N LYS A 34 1.12 4.43 -15.21
CA LYS A 34 0.21 4.00 -14.14
C LYS A 34 0.90 2.99 -13.23
N LEU A 35 1.64 2.04 -13.78
CA LEU A 35 2.33 1.03 -13.00
C LEU A 35 3.35 1.65 -12.05
N ALA A 36 4.12 2.64 -12.53
CA ALA A 36 5.05 3.39 -11.71
C ALA A 36 4.35 4.18 -10.59
N GLN A 37 3.19 4.79 -10.89
CA GLN A 37 2.39 5.49 -9.88
C GLN A 37 1.82 4.54 -8.82
N LEU A 38 1.29 3.39 -9.23
CA LEU A 38 0.76 2.37 -8.32
C LEU A 38 1.87 1.81 -7.42
N LYS A 39 3.03 1.49 -7.99
CA LYS A 39 4.21 1.05 -7.21
C LYS A 39 4.67 2.13 -6.22
N ARG A 40 4.67 3.41 -6.60
CA ARG A 40 4.98 4.53 -5.68
C ARG A 40 3.97 4.62 -4.54
N ARG A 41 2.68 4.55 -4.83
CA ARG A 41 1.61 4.54 -3.80
C ARG A 41 1.75 3.34 -2.86
N LYS A 42 2.04 2.15 -3.40
CA LYS A 42 2.30 0.95 -2.62
C LYS A 42 3.49 1.15 -1.69
N LEU A 43 4.59 1.73 -2.18
CA LEU A 43 5.78 2.02 -1.37
C LEU A 43 5.44 3.00 -0.23
N HIS A 44 4.69 4.05 -0.53
CA HIS A 44 4.30 5.06 0.45
C HIS A 44 3.41 4.49 1.56
N LEU A 45 2.44 3.65 1.22
CA LEU A 45 1.62 2.92 2.21
C LEU A 45 2.48 2.01 3.07
N LYS A 46 3.44 1.31 2.46
CA LYS A 46 4.36 0.41 3.17
C LYS A 46 5.25 1.18 4.15
N ASP A 47 5.72 2.36 3.77
CA ASP A 47 6.47 3.28 4.65
C ASP A 47 5.59 3.82 5.78
N GLU A 48 4.34 4.21 5.50
CA GLU A 48 3.39 4.63 6.55
C GLU A 48 3.12 3.52 7.56
N ILE A 49 2.88 2.28 7.09
CA ILE A 49 2.70 1.11 7.94
C ILE A 49 3.96 0.83 8.76
N ALA A 50 5.14 0.86 8.14
CA ALA A 50 6.41 0.64 8.84
C ALA A 50 6.64 1.72 9.91
N LYS A 51 6.33 2.97 9.60
CA LYS A 51 6.43 4.10 10.53
C LYS A 51 5.47 3.93 11.70
N LEU A 52 4.21 3.60 11.44
CA LEU A 52 3.21 3.34 12.49
C LEU A 52 3.60 2.15 13.37
N ARG A 53 4.08 1.06 12.78
CA ARG A 53 4.61 -0.11 13.52
C ARG A 53 5.80 0.26 14.41
N SER A 54 6.72 1.08 13.90
CA SER A 54 7.87 1.52 14.69
C SER A 54 7.47 2.41 15.87
N VAL A 55 6.45 3.25 15.70
CA VAL A 55 5.91 4.12 16.76
C VAL A 55 5.16 3.30 17.83
N GLU A 56 4.46 2.24 17.44
CA GLU A 56 3.78 1.31 18.35
C GLU A 56 4.77 0.56 19.25
N THR A 57 5.93 0.14 18.72
CA THR A 57 6.95 -0.57 19.51
C THR A 57 7.70 0.30 20.53
N LEU A 58 7.51 1.63 20.51
CA LEU A 58 8.21 2.59 21.37
C LEU A 58 7.39 3.07 22.58
N HIS A 59 6.18 2.53 22.79
CA HIS A 59 5.33 2.77 23.95
C HIS A 59 5.20 1.52 24.84
#